data_AF-A0AA97JDV1-F1
#
_entry.id   AF-A0AA97JDV1-F1
#
_cell.length_a   1.000
_cell.length_b   1.000
_cell.length_c   1.000
_cell.angle_alpha   90.00
_cell.angle_beta   90.00
_cell.angle_gamma   90.00
#
_symmetry.space_group_name_H-M   'P 1'
#
loop_
_entity.id
_entity.type
_entity.pdbx_description
1 polymer ?
#
loop_
_entity_poly.entity_id
_entity_poly.type
_entity_poly.pdbx_seq_one_letter_code
_entity_poly.pdbx_strand_id
1 'polypeptide(L)'
;MLSDLQSYKGAGQEIRDAIQNPNDIQLQERAWNSVCPLVVRLKRFYEFSIRLEKALQSLLESLTCPPYTPTQHLEREQALAKQFAAILHFTLRFDELKMRNPAIQNDFSYYRRTISRNRINNMHLDIENEVNNEMANRMSLFYAEATPVLKTLSNATMRFVAENKTLPIENTTDCLSTMASVCKVMLETPEYKSRFTSEETLMFCMRVMVGVIILYDHVHPVGAFSKASKIDMKGCIKVLKEQPPDTVEGLLNALRFTTKHLNDESTSRQVRAMLQ
;
A
#
# COMPACT_ATOMS: atom_id res chain seq x y z
N MET A 1 -6.19 -3.90 -12.91
CA MET A 1 -5.99 -4.25 -11.49
C MET A 1 -6.91 -3.46 -10.56
N LEU A 2 -6.85 -2.11 -10.51
CA LEU A 2 -7.74 -1.33 -9.63
C LEU A 2 -9.24 -1.50 -9.95
N SER A 3 -9.61 -1.50 -11.24
CA SER A 3 -11.01 -1.76 -11.66
C SER A 3 -11.49 -3.16 -11.26
N ASP A 4 -10.57 -4.12 -11.23
CA ASP A 4 -10.86 -5.48 -10.79
C ASP A 4 -11.14 -5.49 -9.27
N LEU A 5 -10.29 -4.86 -8.46
CA LEU A 5 -10.55 -4.70 -7.02
C LEU A 5 -11.85 -3.92 -6.73
N GLN A 6 -12.12 -2.86 -7.48
CA GLN A 6 -13.33 -2.04 -7.30
C GLN A 6 -14.63 -2.82 -7.62
N SER A 7 -14.55 -3.80 -8.52
CA SER A 7 -15.68 -4.67 -8.86
C SER A 7 -15.74 -5.95 -8.02
N TYR A 8 -14.90 -6.08 -6.99
CA TYR A 8 -14.90 -7.23 -6.08
C TYR A 8 -16.12 -7.15 -5.14
N LYS A 9 -17.18 -7.89 -5.46
CA LYS A 9 -18.42 -7.93 -4.67
C LYS A 9 -18.35 -8.85 -3.45
N GLY A 10 -17.49 -9.86 -3.52
CA GLY A 10 -17.41 -10.94 -2.54
C GLY A 10 -18.48 -12.03 -2.69
N ALA A 11 -18.35 -13.12 -1.93
CA ALA A 11 -19.29 -14.26 -1.92
C ALA A 11 -20.04 -14.39 -0.58
N GLY A 12 -20.25 -13.25 0.10
CA GLY A 12 -20.70 -13.25 1.49
C GLY A 12 -22.09 -13.86 1.72
N GLN A 13 -23.00 -13.77 0.76
CA GLN A 13 -24.34 -14.36 0.90
C GLN A 13 -24.27 -15.89 0.79
N GLU A 14 -23.63 -16.38 -0.26
CA GLU A 14 -23.46 -17.81 -0.52
C GLU A 14 -22.69 -18.48 0.63
N ILE A 15 -21.64 -17.81 1.14
CA ILE A 15 -20.87 -18.28 2.30
C ILE A 15 -21.74 -18.36 3.55
N ARG A 16 -22.60 -17.36 3.82
CA ARG A 16 -23.50 -17.40 4.98
C ARG A 16 -24.50 -18.55 4.88
N ASP A 17 -25.12 -18.73 3.72
CA ASP A 17 -26.11 -19.79 3.50
C ASP A 17 -25.49 -21.18 3.69
N ALA A 18 -24.26 -21.37 3.18
CA ALA A 18 -23.49 -22.60 3.37
C ALA A 18 -23.08 -22.83 4.83
N ILE A 19 -22.70 -21.79 5.58
CA ILE A 19 -22.35 -21.92 7.01
C ILE A 19 -23.59 -22.25 7.86
N GLN A 20 -24.74 -21.66 7.54
CA GLN A 20 -26.00 -21.89 8.27
C GLN A 20 -26.56 -23.29 8.02
N ASN A 21 -26.31 -23.87 6.83
CA ASN A 21 -26.83 -25.17 6.42
C ASN A 21 -25.67 -26.11 6.00
N PRO A 22 -24.84 -26.56 6.96
CA PRO A 22 -23.59 -27.27 6.65
C PRO A 22 -23.78 -28.65 6.01
N ASN A 23 -24.98 -29.23 6.11
CA ASN A 23 -25.33 -30.53 5.53
C ASN A 23 -25.94 -30.41 4.12
N ASP A 24 -26.27 -29.19 3.66
CA ASP A 24 -26.80 -28.96 2.32
C ASP A 24 -25.65 -28.86 1.32
N ILE A 25 -25.47 -29.93 0.54
CA ILE A 25 -24.40 -30.05 -0.46
C ILE A 25 -24.52 -28.99 -1.55
N GLN A 26 -25.74 -28.65 -1.98
CA GLN A 26 -25.95 -27.65 -3.04
C GLN A 26 -25.52 -26.25 -2.58
N LEU A 27 -25.76 -25.91 -1.31
CA LEU A 27 -25.30 -24.65 -0.73
C LEU A 27 -23.79 -24.63 -0.56
N GLN A 28 -23.16 -25.74 -0.16
CA GLN A 28 -21.68 -25.83 -0.10
C GLN A 28 -21.06 -25.64 -1.49
N GLU A 29 -21.57 -26.32 -2.51
CA GLU A 29 -21.08 -26.21 -3.89
C GLU A 29 -21.27 -24.81 -4.45
N ARG A 30 -22.41 -24.17 -4.18
CA ARG A 30 -22.67 -22.78 -4.60
C ARG A 30 -21.66 -21.81 -3.99
N ALA A 31 -21.44 -21.89 -2.67
CA ALA A 31 -20.45 -21.05 -1.99
C ALA A 31 -19.04 -21.28 -2.54
N TRP A 32 -18.68 -22.54 -2.79
CA TRP A 32 -17.40 -22.92 -3.36
C TRP A 32 -17.20 -22.36 -4.78
N ASN A 33 -18.20 -22.54 -5.65
CA ASN A 33 -18.16 -22.04 -7.03
C ASN A 33 -18.14 -20.51 -7.11
N SER A 34 -18.75 -19.82 -6.15
CA SER A 34 -18.69 -18.36 -6.03
C SER A 34 -17.34 -17.86 -5.49
N VAL A 35 -16.77 -18.52 -4.47
CA VAL A 35 -15.54 -18.05 -3.81
C VAL A 35 -14.28 -18.35 -4.63
N CYS A 36 -14.24 -19.46 -5.36
CA CYS A 36 -13.05 -19.90 -6.09
C CYS A 36 -12.52 -18.85 -7.09
N PRO A 37 -13.32 -18.30 -8.02
CA PRO A 37 -12.85 -17.26 -8.94
C PRO A 37 -12.38 -15.98 -8.23
N LEU A 38 -13.01 -15.65 -7.09
CA LEU A 38 -12.62 -14.50 -6.29
C LEU A 38 -11.24 -14.70 -5.67
N VAL A 39 -10.94 -15.88 -5.15
CA VAL A 39 -9.62 -16.23 -4.61
C VAL A 39 -8.53 -16.18 -5.67
N VAL A 40 -8.82 -16.59 -6.90
CA VAL A 40 -7.89 -16.44 -8.03
C VAL A 40 -7.61 -14.97 -8.33
N ARG A 41 -8.60 -14.08 -8.22
CA ARG A 41 -8.38 -12.62 -8.32
C ARG A 41 -7.51 -12.11 -7.18
N LEU A 42 -7.75 -12.57 -5.94
CA LEU A 42 -6.92 -12.23 -4.78
C LEU A 42 -5.45 -12.67 -5.00
N LYS A 43 -5.23 -13.88 -5.55
CA LYS A 43 -3.90 -14.34 -5.91
C LYS A 43 -3.22 -13.38 -6.88
N ARG A 44 -3.91 -12.95 -7.95
CA ARG A 44 -3.37 -12.00 -8.94
C ARG A 44 -2.99 -10.65 -8.31
N PHE A 45 -3.78 -10.16 -7.36
CA PHE A 45 -3.45 -8.92 -6.63
C PHE A 45 -2.18 -9.08 -5.80
N TYR A 46 -2.05 -10.19 -5.07
CA TYR A 46 -0.84 -10.50 -4.29
C TYR A 46 0.39 -10.65 -5.21
N GLU A 47 0.29 -11.41 -6.30
CA GLU A 47 1.41 -11.54 -7.24
C GLU A 47 1.81 -10.21 -7.88
N PHE A 48 0.84 -9.32 -8.10
CA PHE A 48 1.14 -7.98 -8.58
C PHE A 48 1.86 -7.11 -7.55
N SER A 49 1.58 -7.26 -6.25
CA SER A 49 2.34 -6.53 -5.22
C SER A 49 3.82 -6.95 -5.21
N ILE A 50 4.11 -8.24 -5.44
CA ILE A 50 5.49 -8.74 -5.60
C ILE A 50 6.17 -8.11 -6.84
N ARG A 51 5.43 -7.91 -7.93
CA ARG A 51 5.96 -7.24 -9.13
C ARG A 51 6.24 -5.75 -8.87
N LEU A 52 5.40 -5.08 -8.10
CA LEU A 52 5.63 -3.69 -7.69
C LEU A 52 6.85 -3.55 -6.80
N GLU A 53 7.06 -4.49 -5.87
CA GLU A 53 8.26 -4.56 -5.04
C GLU A 53 9.54 -4.62 -5.91
N LYS A 54 9.59 -5.51 -6.91
CA LYS A 54 10.73 -5.61 -7.82
C LYS A 54 10.94 -4.32 -8.63
N ALA A 55 9.85 -3.74 -9.16
CA ALA A 55 9.93 -2.49 -9.91
C ALA A 55 10.43 -1.33 -9.03
N LEU A 56 9.98 -1.25 -7.78
CA LEU A 56 10.45 -0.27 -6.81
C LEU A 56 11.95 -0.42 -6.54
N GLN A 57 12.46 -1.64 -6.37
CA GLN A 57 13.90 -1.86 -6.17
C GLN A 57 14.72 -1.30 -7.34
N SER A 58 14.36 -1.60 -8.59
CA SER A 58 15.06 -1.07 -9.77
C SER A 58 14.99 0.45 -9.90
N LEU A 59 13.86 1.05 -9.50
CA LEU A 59 13.74 2.51 -9.46
C LEU A 59 14.63 3.13 -8.38
N LEU A 60 14.69 2.53 -7.18
CA LEU A 60 15.56 3.00 -6.11
C LEU A 60 17.03 2.89 -6.53
N GLU A 61 17.45 1.78 -7.13
CA GLU A 61 18.81 1.62 -7.68
C GLU A 61 19.17 2.75 -8.63
N SER A 62 18.26 3.10 -9.54
CA SER A 62 18.51 4.11 -10.57
C SER A 62 18.46 5.54 -10.03
N LEU A 63 17.55 5.83 -9.09
CA LEU A 63 17.30 7.19 -8.56
C LEU A 63 18.17 7.54 -7.34
N THR A 64 18.99 6.61 -6.85
CA THR A 64 19.82 6.83 -5.66
C THR A 64 21.30 6.56 -5.90
N CYS A 65 21.70 6.12 -7.11
CA CYS A 65 23.10 5.80 -7.40
C CYS A 65 24.01 7.05 -7.42
N PRO A 66 25.30 6.93 -7.04
CA PRO A 66 26.27 8.00 -7.23
C PRO A 66 26.55 8.26 -8.72
N PRO A 67 27.05 9.44 -9.12
CA PRO A 67 27.50 10.55 -8.27
C PRO A 67 26.43 11.65 -8.05
N TYR A 68 25.21 11.47 -8.56
CA TYR A 68 24.21 12.54 -8.60
C TYR A 68 23.48 12.73 -7.27
N THR A 69 23.12 13.98 -6.98
CA THR A 69 22.25 14.29 -5.84
C THR A 69 20.80 13.89 -6.15
N PRO A 70 19.96 13.73 -5.12
CA PRO A 70 18.54 13.42 -5.32
C PRO A 70 17.80 14.38 -6.25
N THR A 71 18.06 15.69 -6.13
CA THR A 71 17.47 16.69 -7.03
C THR A 71 17.90 16.46 -8.48
N GLN A 72 19.19 16.20 -8.70
CA GLN A 72 19.72 15.91 -10.04
C GLN A 72 19.11 14.62 -10.63
N HIS A 73 18.91 13.58 -9.82
CA HIS A 73 18.22 12.37 -10.26
C HIS A 73 16.79 12.65 -10.68
N LEU A 74 16.02 13.38 -9.87
CA LEU A 74 14.63 13.70 -10.22
C LEU A 74 14.51 14.62 -11.45
N GLU A 75 15.49 15.50 -11.68
CA GLU A 75 15.54 16.37 -12.86
C GLU A 75 15.97 15.65 -14.13
N ARG A 76 16.93 14.72 -14.04
CA ARG A 76 17.47 13.98 -15.19
C ARG A 76 16.60 12.78 -15.56
N GLU A 77 16.19 12.02 -14.56
CA GLU A 77 15.44 10.77 -14.71
C GLU A 77 13.94 10.97 -14.47
N GLN A 78 13.36 12.02 -15.08
CA GLN A 78 11.95 12.40 -14.86
C GLN A 78 10.96 11.27 -15.16
N ALA A 79 11.28 10.42 -16.14
CA ALA A 79 10.47 9.26 -16.47
C ALA A 79 10.45 8.24 -15.31
N LEU A 80 11.60 7.97 -14.70
CA LEU A 80 11.72 7.05 -13.56
C LEU A 80 11.06 7.65 -12.31
N ALA A 81 11.24 8.95 -12.06
CA ALA A 81 10.56 9.65 -10.98
C ALA A 81 9.03 9.57 -11.13
N LYS A 82 8.51 9.75 -12.36
CA LYS A 82 7.08 9.59 -12.67
C LYS A 82 6.60 8.15 -12.48
N GLN A 83 7.40 7.15 -12.83
CA GLN A 83 7.08 5.74 -12.57
C GLN A 83 7.02 5.44 -11.07
N PHE A 84 7.96 5.96 -10.28
CA PHE A 84 7.93 5.81 -8.83
C PHE A 84 6.66 6.45 -8.23
N ALA A 85 6.34 7.67 -8.64
CA ALA A 85 5.11 8.34 -8.26
C ALA A 85 3.85 7.53 -8.66
N ALA A 86 3.82 6.92 -9.85
CA ALA A 86 2.73 6.07 -10.30
C ALA A 86 2.56 4.79 -9.47
N ILE A 87 3.66 4.16 -9.04
CA ILE A 87 3.63 3.01 -8.14
C ILE A 87 3.00 3.40 -6.79
N LEU A 88 3.40 4.53 -6.22
CA LEU A 88 2.83 5.02 -4.95
C LEU A 88 1.35 5.40 -5.09
N HIS A 89 0.98 6.06 -6.19
CA HIS A 89 -0.41 6.38 -6.48
C HIS A 89 -1.27 5.12 -6.56
N PHE A 90 -0.82 4.10 -7.29
CA PHE A 90 -1.50 2.81 -7.35
C PHE A 90 -1.63 2.17 -5.97
N THR A 91 -0.53 2.18 -5.20
CA THR A 91 -0.45 1.56 -3.88
C THR A 91 -1.49 2.10 -2.93
N LEU A 92 -1.55 3.43 -2.77
CA LEU A 92 -2.51 4.06 -1.86
C LEU A 92 -3.96 3.87 -2.34
N ARG A 93 -4.23 3.84 -3.65
CA ARG A 93 -5.57 3.53 -4.19
C ARG A 93 -5.98 2.09 -3.94
N PHE A 94 -5.06 1.14 -4.11
CA PHE A 94 -5.33 -0.27 -3.84
C PHE A 94 -5.70 -0.47 -2.37
N ASP A 95 -4.88 0.07 -1.46
CA ASP A 95 -5.06 -0.10 -0.04
C ASP A 95 -6.34 0.59 0.46
N GLU A 96 -6.69 1.77 -0.06
CA GLU A 96 -7.97 2.45 0.21
C GLU A 96 -9.17 1.58 -0.18
N LEU A 97 -9.16 0.99 -1.38
CA LEU A 97 -10.23 0.10 -1.85
C LEU A 97 -10.31 -1.18 -1.00
N LYS A 98 -9.15 -1.75 -0.63
CA LYS A 98 -9.07 -2.94 0.21
C LYS A 98 -9.64 -2.67 1.60
N MET A 99 -9.29 -1.55 2.22
CA MET A 99 -9.78 -1.20 3.57
C MET A 99 -11.30 -1.05 3.62
N ARG A 100 -11.93 -0.59 2.54
CA ARG A 100 -13.39 -0.44 2.44
C ARG A 100 -14.13 -1.75 2.14
N ASN A 101 -13.43 -2.85 1.89
CA ASN A 101 -14.03 -4.11 1.45
C ASN A 101 -13.69 -5.28 2.40
N PRO A 102 -14.50 -5.49 3.46
CA PRO A 102 -14.27 -6.59 4.41
C PRO A 102 -14.48 -7.99 3.79
N ALA A 103 -15.17 -8.08 2.64
CA ALA A 103 -15.42 -9.37 1.99
C ALA A 103 -14.13 -10.07 1.55
N ILE A 104 -13.08 -9.31 1.20
CA ILE A 104 -11.78 -9.84 0.79
C ILE A 104 -11.20 -10.83 1.83
N GLN A 105 -11.17 -10.42 3.10
CA GLN A 105 -10.64 -11.26 4.17
C GLN A 105 -11.60 -12.42 4.52
N ASN A 106 -12.91 -12.16 4.48
CA ASN A 106 -13.93 -13.17 4.80
C ASN A 106 -13.94 -14.30 3.78
N ASP A 107 -13.95 -13.97 2.49
CA ASP A 107 -13.93 -14.92 1.39
C ASP A 107 -12.67 -15.79 1.44
N PHE A 108 -11.51 -15.17 1.63
CA PHE A 108 -10.24 -15.89 1.68
C PHE A 108 -10.14 -16.79 2.92
N SER A 109 -10.67 -16.33 4.07
CA SER A 109 -10.75 -17.12 5.29
C SER A 109 -11.70 -18.30 5.16
N TYR A 110 -12.83 -18.14 4.46
CA TYR A 110 -13.72 -19.25 4.14
C TYR A 110 -13.03 -20.27 3.24
N TYR A 111 -12.43 -19.82 2.13
CA TYR A 111 -11.68 -20.67 1.21
C TYR A 111 -10.63 -21.54 1.92
N ARG A 112 -9.79 -20.94 2.79
CA ARG A 112 -8.77 -21.68 3.55
C ARG A 112 -9.35 -22.75 4.46
N ARG A 113 -10.47 -22.46 5.13
CA ARG A 113 -11.16 -23.43 6.00
C ARG A 113 -11.72 -24.60 5.17
N THR A 114 -12.31 -24.32 4.02
CA THR A 114 -12.89 -25.35 3.14
C THR A 114 -11.81 -26.26 2.54
N ILE A 115 -10.69 -25.71 2.06
CA ILE A 115 -9.56 -26.55 1.59
C ILE A 115 -9.00 -27.43 2.69
N SER A 116 -8.78 -26.87 3.89
CA SER A 116 -8.25 -27.63 5.02
C SER A 116 -9.13 -28.85 5.34
N ARG A 117 -10.47 -28.67 5.32
CA ARG A 117 -11.43 -29.76 5.52
C ARG A 117 -11.40 -30.79 4.39
N ASN A 118 -11.33 -30.35 3.13
CA ASN A 118 -11.37 -31.25 1.97
C ASN A 118 -10.10 -32.10 1.84
N ARG A 119 -8.95 -31.58 2.27
CA ARG A 119 -7.70 -32.36 2.37
C ARG A 119 -7.79 -33.51 3.36
N ILE A 120 -8.41 -33.29 4.52
CA ILE A 120 -8.63 -34.35 5.52
C ILE A 120 -9.50 -35.46 4.92
N ASN A 121 -10.39 -35.12 3.98
CA ASN A 121 -11.24 -36.05 3.26
C ASN A 121 -10.59 -36.62 1.97
N ASN A 122 -9.29 -36.39 1.73
CA ASN A 122 -8.56 -36.80 0.52
C ASN A 122 -9.19 -36.35 -0.81
N MET A 123 -9.90 -35.22 -0.82
CA MET A 123 -10.42 -34.62 -2.04
C MET A 123 -9.40 -33.63 -2.61
N HIS A 124 -8.75 -33.99 -3.71
CA HIS A 124 -7.96 -33.05 -4.50
C HIS A 124 -8.89 -32.16 -5.33
N LEU A 125 -8.77 -30.85 -5.16
CA LEU A 125 -9.52 -29.85 -5.91
C LEU A 125 -8.59 -29.18 -6.92
N ASP A 126 -9.03 -28.98 -8.16
CA ASP A 126 -8.19 -28.38 -9.21
C ASP A 126 -7.64 -26.99 -8.84
N ILE A 127 -8.36 -26.25 -8.00
CA ILE A 127 -7.90 -24.94 -7.49
C ILE A 127 -6.68 -25.03 -6.56
N GLU A 128 -6.35 -26.20 -6.00
CA GLU A 128 -5.12 -26.39 -5.23
C GLU A 128 -3.87 -26.24 -6.10
N ASN A 129 -3.99 -26.50 -7.41
CA ASN A 129 -2.93 -26.22 -8.38
C ASN A 129 -2.74 -24.71 -8.59
N GLU A 130 -3.78 -23.91 -8.35
CA GLU A 130 -3.71 -22.45 -8.46
C GLU A 130 -3.22 -21.80 -7.18
N VAL A 131 -3.71 -22.21 -6.00
CA VAL A 131 -3.31 -21.66 -4.70
C VAL A 131 -2.93 -22.80 -3.76
N ASN A 132 -1.64 -23.11 -3.72
CA ASN A 132 -1.10 -24.08 -2.77
C ASN A 132 -1.08 -23.51 -1.33
N ASN A 133 -0.76 -24.36 -0.35
CA ASN A 133 -0.81 -23.98 1.07
C ASN A 133 0.18 -22.86 1.43
N GLU A 134 1.37 -22.88 0.85
CA GLU A 134 2.39 -21.87 1.10
C GLU A 134 1.94 -20.50 0.58
N MET A 135 1.46 -20.46 -0.66
CA MET A 135 0.85 -19.27 -1.26
C MET A 135 -0.31 -18.76 -0.41
N ALA A 136 -1.19 -19.67 0.05
CA ALA A 136 -2.34 -19.30 0.88
C ALA A 136 -1.92 -18.66 2.22
N ASN A 137 -0.83 -19.13 2.82
CA ASN A 137 -0.29 -18.56 4.06
C ASN A 137 0.27 -17.15 3.82
N ARG A 138 1.05 -16.95 2.74
CA ARG A 138 1.60 -15.63 2.39
C ARG A 138 0.49 -14.63 2.05
N MET A 139 -0.50 -15.04 1.26
CA MET A 139 -1.68 -14.23 0.95
C MET A 139 -2.48 -13.87 2.22
N SER A 140 -2.56 -14.77 3.20
CA SER A 140 -3.27 -14.51 4.46
C SER A 140 -2.62 -13.38 5.25
N LEU A 141 -1.29 -13.41 5.37
CA LEU A 141 -0.53 -12.35 6.01
C LEU A 141 -0.66 -11.04 5.24
N PHE A 142 -0.58 -11.11 3.90
CA PHE A 142 -0.79 -9.94 3.05
C PHE A 142 -2.16 -9.30 3.31
N TYR A 143 -3.26 -10.05 3.24
CA TYR A 143 -4.60 -9.46 3.40
C TYR A 143 -4.99 -9.10 4.84
N ALA A 144 -4.28 -9.61 5.85
CA ALA A 144 -4.47 -9.20 7.24
C ALA A 144 -4.04 -7.74 7.48
N GLU A 145 -3.02 -7.26 6.76
CA GLU A 145 -2.52 -5.89 6.88
C GLU A 145 -3.53 -4.86 6.40
N ALA A 146 -3.70 -3.74 7.11
CA ALA A 146 -4.61 -2.67 6.70
C ALA A 146 -4.22 -2.09 5.33
N THR A 147 -2.92 -1.88 5.11
CA THR A 147 -2.32 -1.28 3.91
C THR A 147 -1.32 -2.26 3.27
N PRO A 148 -1.82 -3.35 2.66
CA PRO A 148 -0.99 -4.50 2.31
C PRO A 148 0.06 -4.20 1.21
N VAL A 149 -0.27 -3.37 0.22
CA VAL A 149 0.68 -3.00 -0.82
C VAL A 149 1.69 -2.00 -0.27
N LEU A 150 1.26 -1.01 0.53
CA LEU A 150 2.17 -0.05 1.14
C LEU A 150 3.15 -0.72 2.10
N LYS A 151 2.69 -1.67 2.92
CA LYS A 151 3.54 -2.49 3.79
C LYS A 151 4.58 -3.27 2.97
N THR A 152 4.17 -3.83 1.83
CA THR A 152 5.07 -4.53 0.89
C THR A 152 6.16 -3.58 0.38
N LEU A 153 5.78 -2.37 -0.04
CA LEU A 153 6.75 -1.37 -0.51
C LEU A 153 7.67 -0.86 0.61
N SER A 154 7.16 -0.59 1.81
CA SER A 154 7.98 -0.21 2.97
C SER A 154 9.02 -1.28 3.29
N ASN A 155 8.62 -2.55 3.30
CA ASN A 155 9.55 -3.66 3.52
C ASN A 155 10.60 -3.76 2.40
N ALA A 156 10.19 -3.55 1.14
CA ALA A 156 11.10 -3.55 0.00
C ALA A 156 12.14 -2.42 0.08
N THR A 157 11.72 -1.21 0.47
CA THR A 157 12.64 -0.07 0.64
C THR A 157 13.60 -0.29 1.82
N MET A 158 13.11 -0.81 2.95
CA MET A 158 13.98 -1.18 4.08
C MET A 158 15.01 -2.25 3.68
N ARG A 159 14.57 -3.27 2.93
CA ARG A 159 15.47 -4.32 2.44
C ARG A 159 16.50 -3.79 1.46
N PHE A 160 16.09 -2.91 0.53
CA PHE A 160 16.99 -2.26 -0.42
C PHE A 160 18.15 -1.55 0.30
N VAL A 161 17.85 -0.75 1.33
CA VAL A 161 18.90 -0.06 2.10
C VAL A 161 19.76 -1.04 2.90
N ALA A 162 19.18 -2.09 3.46
CA ALA A 162 19.93 -3.09 4.21
C ALA A 162 20.89 -3.93 3.34
N GLU A 163 20.51 -4.22 2.10
CA GLU A 163 21.30 -5.01 1.14
C GLU A 163 22.39 -4.17 0.45
N ASN A 164 22.17 -2.85 0.26
CA ASN A 164 23.11 -1.96 -0.41
C ASN A 164 24.01 -1.17 0.56
N LYS A 165 24.79 -1.88 1.38
CA LYS A 165 25.60 -1.26 2.46
C LYS A 165 26.65 -0.23 1.99
N THR A 166 27.07 -0.30 0.73
CA THR A 166 28.03 0.65 0.15
C THR A 166 27.36 1.95 -0.30
N LEU A 167 26.04 1.96 -0.44
CA LEU A 167 25.26 3.14 -0.77
C LEU A 167 24.91 3.88 0.53
N PRO A 168 25.25 5.18 0.66
CA PRO A 168 24.81 5.96 1.81
C PRO A 168 23.29 5.96 1.92
N ILE A 169 22.76 5.68 3.11
CA ILE A 169 21.31 5.69 3.37
C ILE A 169 20.67 7.03 2.99
N GLU A 170 21.42 8.12 3.14
CA GLU A 170 21.04 9.48 2.77
C GLU A 170 20.62 9.59 1.31
N ASN A 171 21.24 8.84 0.39
CA ASN A 171 20.84 8.87 -1.02
C ASN A 171 19.37 8.43 -1.20
N THR A 172 18.94 7.43 -0.44
CA THR A 172 17.55 6.94 -0.48
C THR A 172 16.63 7.86 0.30
N THR A 173 16.97 8.20 1.54
CA THR A 173 16.11 9.01 2.40
C THR A 173 15.95 10.43 1.85
N ASP A 174 17.00 11.00 1.28
CA ASP A 174 16.94 12.32 0.69
C ASP A 174 16.11 12.31 -0.59
N CYS A 175 16.21 11.28 -1.43
CA CYS A 175 15.32 11.11 -2.58
C CYS A 175 13.84 11.12 -2.16
N LEU A 176 13.48 10.34 -1.13
CA LEU A 176 12.11 10.31 -0.61
C LEU A 176 11.68 11.66 -0.05
N SER A 177 12.54 12.34 0.71
CA SER A 177 12.23 13.65 1.30
C SER A 177 12.12 14.77 0.26
N THR A 178 12.92 14.71 -0.81
CA THR A 178 12.85 15.65 -1.94
C THR A 178 11.54 15.47 -2.69
N MET A 179 11.14 14.22 -2.98
CA MET A 179 9.83 13.94 -3.58
C MET A 179 8.69 14.46 -2.70
N ALA A 180 8.76 14.24 -1.38
CA ALA A 180 7.76 14.74 -0.43
C ALA A 180 7.66 16.27 -0.48
N SER A 181 8.81 16.94 -0.47
CA SER A 181 8.90 18.40 -0.52
C SER A 181 8.36 18.96 -1.83
N VAL A 182 8.69 18.34 -2.97
CA VAL A 182 8.15 18.74 -4.28
C VAL A 182 6.62 18.62 -4.28
N CYS A 183 6.08 17.48 -3.84
CA CYS A 183 4.63 17.31 -3.76
C CYS A 183 3.98 18.34 -2.83
N LYS A 184 4.56 18.57 -1.65
CA LYS A 184 4.06 19.57 -0.69
C LYS A 184 4.04 20.97 -1.30
N VAL A 185 5.14 21.40 -1.93
CA VAL A 185 5.25 22.72 -2.59
C VAL A 185 4.21 22.86 -3.70
N MET A 186 4.02 21.83 -4.53
CA MET A 186 2.98 21.88 -5.57
C MET A 186 1.56 22.05 -4.98
N LEU A 187 1.30 21.47 -3.79
CA LEU A 187 0.00 21.54 -3.11
C LEU A 187 -0.21 22.83 -2.30
N GLU A 188 0.85 23.41 -1.74
CA GLU A 188 0.80 24.59 -0.87
C GLU A 188 0.87 25.91 -1.66
N THR A 189 1.63 25.96 -2.74
CA THR A 189 1.85 27.17 -3.54
C THR A 189 0.66 27.43 -4.47
N PRO A 190 -0.12 28.53 -4.31
CA PRO A 190 -1.31 28.81 -5.13
C PRO A 190 -1.06 28.81 -6.64
N GLU A 191 0.10 29.31 -7.07
CA GLU A 191 0.51 29.39 -8.48
C GLU A 191 0.76 28.02 -9.09
N TYR A 192 1.18 27.04 -8.30
CA TYR A 192 1.33 25.65 -8.75
C TYR A 192 0.03 24.87 -8.60
N LYS A 193 -0.68 25.09 -7.49
CA LYS A 193 -1.97 24.46 -7.22
C LYS A 193 -3.01 24.78 -8.29
N SER A 194 -3.05 26.02 -8.76
CA SER A 194 -3.93 26.45 -9.86
C SER A 194 -3.63 25.79 -11.21
N ARG A 195 -2.45 25.17 -11.38
CA ARG A 195 -2.11 24.40 -12.60
C ARG A 195 -2.66 22.99 -12.59
N PHE A 196 -3.16 22.48 -11.46
CA PHE A 196 -3.86 21.21 -11.43
C PHE A 196 -5.21 21.36 -12.16
N THR A 197 -5.31 20.71 -13.31
CA THR A 197 -6.52 20.77 -14.16
C THR A 197 -7.59 19.76 -13.74
N SER A 198 -7.30 18.87 -12.78
CA SER A 198 -8.25 17.87 -12.29
C SER A 198 -8.01 17.51 -10.82
N GLU A 199 -9.08 17.13 -10.14
CA GLU A 199 -9.03 16.57 -8.78
C GLU A 199 -8.20 15.27 -8.73
N GLU A 200 -8.20 14.47 -9.81
CA GLU A 200 -7.39 13.26 -9.89
C GLU A 200 -5.89 13.57 -9.84
N THR A 201 -5.44 14.62 -10.53
CA THR A 201 -4.03 15.04 -10.50
C THR A 201 -3.63 15.59 -9.12
N LEU A 202 -4.55 16.32 -8.47
CA LEU A 202 -4.33 16.81 -7.11
C LEU A 202 -4.19 15.64 -6.13
N MET A 203 -5.11 14.67 -6.21
CA MET A 203 -5.09 13.44 -5.41
C MET A 203 -3.92 12.52 -5.74
N PHE A 204 -3.43 12.53 -6.98
CA PHE A 204 -2.19 11.88 -7.35
C PHE A 204 -1.03 12.45 -6.53
N CYS A 205 -0.88 13.78 -6.51
CA CYS A 205 0.19 14.44 -5.76
C CYS A 205 0.11 14.15 -4.25
N MET A 206 -1.09 14.20 -3.67
CA MET A 206 -1.29 13.88 -2.25
C MET A 206 -0.94 12.42 -1.91
N ARG A 207 -1.35 11.46 -2.75
CA ARG A 207 -1.02 10.03 -2.57
C ARG A 207 0.48 9.79 -2.66
N VAL A 208 1.16 10.44 -3.61
CA VAL A 208 2.62 10.34 -3.76
C VAL A 208 3.30 10.88 -2.51
N MET A 209 2.93 12.08 -2.06
CA MET A 209 3.46 12.70 -0.84
C MET A 209 3.33 11.78 0.38
N VAL A 210 2.13 11.25 0.65
CA VAL A 210 1.90 10.36 1.79
C VAL A 210 2.67 9.05 1.64
N GLY A 211 2.72 8.50 0.42
CA GLY A 211 3.49 7.30 0.13
C GLY A 211 4.98 7.46 0.46
N VAL A 212 5.63 8.51 -0.05
CA VAL A 212 7.07 8.73 0.24
C VAL A 212 7.33 9.09 1.70
N ILE A 213 6.41 9.78 2.39
CA ILE A 213 6.50 10.05 3.83
C ILE A 213 6.56 8.74 4.61
N ILE A 214 5.67 7.80 4.31
CA ILE A 214 5.61 6.52 5.01
C ILE A 214 6.85 5.68 4.68
N LEU A 215 7.29 5.64 3.43
CA LEU A 215 8.56 4.96 3.08
C LEU A 215 9.75 5.56 3.84
N TYR A 216 9.86 6.90 3.88
CA TYR A 216 10.91 7.60 4.60
C TYR A 216 10.87 7.26 6.10
N ASP A 217 9.68 7.26 6.70
CA ASP A 217 9.52 6.97 8.12
C ASP A 217 9.98 5.55 8.50
N HIS A 218 9.83 4.57 7.61
CA HIS A 218 10.30 3.20 7.86
C HIS A 218 11.82 3.04 7.67
N VAL A 219 12.41 3.83 6.78
CA VAL A 219 13.83 3.69 6.37
C VAL A 219 14.75 4.59 7.19
N HIS A 220 14.36 5.84 7.44
CA HIS A 220 15.20 6.82 8.11
C HIS A 220 15.39 6.47 9.60
N PRO A 221 16.61 6.50 10.16
CA PRO A 221 16.88 6.00 11.51
C PRO A 221 16.06 6.64 12.63
N VAL A 222 15.75 7.95 12.49
CA VAL A 222 14.95 8.71 13.46
C VAL A 222 13.51 8.97 12.98
N GLY A 223 13.12 8.37 11.85
CA GLY A 223 11.78 8.53 11.26
C GLY A 223 11.50 9.90 10.64
N ALA A 224 10.27 10.04 10.14
CA ALA A 224 9.74 11.25 9.50
C ALA A 224 9.32 12.33 10.51
N PHE A 225 9.08 11.95 11.76
CA PHE A 225 8.46 12.80 12.79
C PHE A 225 9.45 13.51 13.72
N SER A 226 10.72 13.11 13.68
CA SER A 226 11.79 13.77 14.43
C SER A 226 12.04 15.19 13.93
N LYS A 227 12.50 16.08 14.83
CA LYS A 227 12.94 17.44 14.44
C LYS A 227 14.14 17.43 13.49
N ALA A 228 14.92 16.35 13.46
CA ALA A 228 16.04 16.17 12.55
C ALA A 228 15.62 15.62 11.18
N SER A 229 14.33 15.28 10.98
CA SER A 229 13.77 14.86 9.70
C SER A 229 13.85 15.98 8.68
N LYS A 230 14.13 15.64 7.42
CA LYS A 230 14.05 16.57 6.28
C LYS A 230 12.60 16.79 5.80
N ILE A 231 11.64 16.03 6.32
CA ILE A 231 10.23 16.16 5.96
C ILE A 231 9.53 17.14 6.89
N ASP A 232 8.97 18.21 6.32
CA ASP A 232 8.05 19.11 7.02
C ASP A 232 6.69 18.44 7.24
N MET A 233 6.60 17.59 8.26
CA MET A 233 5.37 16.86 8.58
C MET A 233 4.19 17.78 8.91
N LYS A 234 4.43 18.93 9.55
CA LYS A 234 3.36 19.88 9.87
C LYS A 234 2.76 20.45 8.59
N GLY A 235 3.60 20.90 7.66
CA GLY A 235 3.17 21.38 6.36
C GLY A 235 2.47 20.31 5.54
N CYS A 236 3.00 19.08 5.51
CA CYS A 236 2.38 17.95 4.79
C CYS A 236 0.98 17.60 5.34
N ILE A 237 0.79 17.58 6.66
CA ILE A 237 -0.54 17.31 7.23
C ILE A 237 -1.48 18.50 7.01
N LYS A 238 -0.97 19.73 7.07
CA LYS A 238 -1.76 20.94 6.82
C LYS A 238 -2.38 20.92 5.41
N VAL A 239 -1.59 20.65 4.36
CA VAL A 239 -2.11 20.63 2.98
C VAL A 239 -3.17 19.53 2.75
N LEU A 240 -3.10 18.43 3.51
CA LEU A 240 -4.14 17.40 3.51
C LEU A 240 -5.41 17.90 4.21
N LYS A 241 -5.28 18.53 5.38
CA LYS A 241 -6.42 19.09 6.14
C LYS A 241 -7.12 20.26 5.46
N GLU A 242 -6.49 20.90 4.48
CA GLU A 242 -7.13 21.91 3.63
C GLU A 242 -8.09 21.32 2.57
N GLN A 243 -8.09 19.99 2.39
CA GLN A 243 -9.00 19.31 1.48
C GLN A 243 -10.31 18.91 2.17
N PRO A 244 -11.37 18.61 1.41
CA PRO A 244 -12.58 18.01 1.97
C PRO A 244 -12.24 16.74 2.78
N PRO A 245 -12.71 16.61 4.05
CA PRO A 245 -12.33 15.51 4.93
C PRO A 245 -12.52 14.12 4.31
N ASP A 246 -13.67 13.90 3.66
CA ASP A 246 -14.04 12.61 3.06
C ASP A 246 -13.07 12.17 1.95
N THR A 247 -12.42 13.13 1.27
CA THR A 247 -11.49 12.88 0.17
C THR A 247 -10.12 12.41 0.65
N VAL A 248 -9.68 12.88 1.83
CA VAL A 248 -8.32 12.63 2.36
C VAL A 248 -8.27 11.74 3.59
N GLU A 249 -9.41 11.35 4.15
CA GLU A 249 -9.47 10.54 5.37
C GLU A 249 -8.68 9.22 5.24
N GLY A 250 -8.72 8.58 4.06
CA GLY A 250 -7.90 7.40 3.78
C GLY A 250 -6.39 7.67 3.87
N LEU A 251 -5.95 8.85 3.44
CA LEU A 251 -4.55 9.28 3.51
C LEU A 251 -4.12 9.62 4.94
N LEU A 252 -4.98 10.30 5.69
CA LEU A 252 -4.75 10.58 7.11
C LEU A 252 -4.67 9.28 7.92
N ASN A 253 -5.54 8.30 7.63
CA ASN A 253 -5.49 6.98 8.26
C ASN A 253 -4.21 6.20 7.88
N ALA A 254 -3.72 6.31 6.65
CA ALA A 254 -2.44 5.73 6.29
C ALA A 254 -1.30 6.31 7.16
N LEU A 255 -1.29 7.64 7.39
CA LEU A 255 -0.33 8.27 8.30
C LEU A 255 -0.51 7.83 9.76
N ARG A 256 -1.75 7.67 10.24
CA ARG A 256 -2.05 7.26 11.63
C ARG A 256 -1.61 5.83 11.94
N PHE A 257 -1.85 4.90 11.01
CA PHE A 257 -1.79 3.47 11.30
C PHE A 257 -0.63 2.74 10.61
N THR A 258 -0.03 3.31 9.57
CA THR A 258 1.07 2.65 8.82
C THR A 258 2.44 3.24 9.15
N THR A 259 2.52 4.38 9.83
CA THR A 259 3.79 4.97 10.24
C THR A 259 4.41 4.22 11.43
N LYS A 260 5.73 4.24 11.51
CA LYS A 260 6.54 3.58 12.53
C LYS A 260 6.76 4.48 13.74
N HIS A 261 7.06 5.76 13.54
CA HIS A 261 7.57 6.64 14.61
C HIS A 261 6.54 7.69 15.09
N LEU A 262 5.28 7.68 14.62
CA LEU A 262 4.26 8.64 15.05
C LEU A 262 4.03 8.62 16.57
N ASN A 263 4.07 7.43 17.17
CA ASN A 263 3.79 7.21 18.59
C ASN A 263 5.03 7.33 19.50
N ASP A 264 6.22 7.57 18.94
CA ASP A 264 7.47 7.72 19.69
C ASP A 264 7.48 8.98 20.55
N GLU A 265 7.94 8.91 21.80
CA GLU A 265 7.95 10.04 22.74
C GLU A 265 8.61 11.32 22.19
N SER A 266 9.59 11.18 21.29
CA SER A 266 10.25 12.28 20.60
C SER A 266 9.36 13.03 19.61
N THR A 267 8.25 12.44 19.17
CA THR A 267 7.32 13.03 18.21
C THR A 267 6.55 14.19 18.83
N SER A 268 6.57 15.33 18.13
CA SER A 268 5.92 16.57 18.57
C SER A 268 4.43 16.36 18.90
N ARG A 269 4.02 16.80 20.11
CA ARG A 269 2.61 16.79 20.55
C ARG A 269 1.68 17.49 19.54
N GLN A 270 2.15 18.56 18.92
CA GLN A 270 1.38 19.28 17.90
C GLN A 270 1.10 18.40 16.67
N VAL A 271 2.10 17.65 16.19
CA VAL A 271 1.93 16.78 15.03
C VAL A 271 0.97 15.63 15.35
N ARG A 272 1.07 15.05 16.56
CA ARG A 272 0.11 14.05 17.03
C ARG A 272 -1.31 14.59 17.08
N ALA A 273 -1.51 15.78 17.66
CA ALA A 273 -2.83 16.43 17.72
C ALA A 273 -3.38 16.75 16.32
N MET A 274 -2.53 16.98 15.32
CA MET A 274 -2.98 17.14 13.93
C MET A 274 -3.43 15.82 13.30
N LEU A 275 -3.07 14.67 13.84
CA LEU A 275 -3.51 13.35 13.35
C LEU A 275 -4.49 12.65 14.30
N GLN A 276 -4.88 13.29 15.40
CA GLN A 276 -6.06 12.93 16.17
C GLN A 276 -7.30 13.54 15.51
#